data_AF-A0A534YD64-F1
#
_entry.id   AF-A0A534YD64-F1
#
_cell.length_a   1.000
_cell.length_b   1.000
_cell.length_c   1.000
_cell.angle_alpha   90.00
_cell.angle_beta   90.00
_cell.angle_gamma   90.00
#
_symmetry.space_group_name_H-M   'P 1'
#
loop_
_entity.id
_entity.type
_entity.pdbx_description
1 polymer ?
#
loop_
_entity_poly.entity_id
_entity_poly.type
_entity_poly.pdbx_seq_one_letter_code
_entity_poly.pdbx_strand_id
1 'polypeptide(L)'
;MVDIWHCDAVGIYSDVQGATGENFLRGYQTTDASGVASFTTIYPGWYTGRAVHIHVKVRLFDSANNVTTEATTQIFFDDAVSDAVFRSAAPYSSRPARDTRNGADGTYGNRTVLLASLQVDAVAGYSGTFPLAVRVGQVNAG
;
A
#
# COMPACT_ATOMS: atom_id res chain seq x y z
N MET A 1 9.82 -3.38 12.25
CA MET A 1 9.38 -4.16 11.08
C MET A 1 8.26 -3.42 10.39
N VAL A 2 8.23 -3.47 9.06
CA VAL A 2 7.19 -2.88 8.22
C VAL A 2 6.59 -4.00 7.39
N ASP A 3 5.27 -4.11 7.39
CA ASP A 3 4.50 -5.02 6.55
C ASP A 3 3.73 -4.21 5.52
N ILE A 4 3.67 -4.69 4.28
CA ILE A 4 2.80 -4.13 3.24
C ILE A 4 1.90 -5.20 2.64
N TRP A 5 0.70 -4.80 2.24
CA TRP A 5 -0.18 -5.62 1.42
C TRP A 5 -1.09 -4.77 0.54
N HIS A 6 -1.43 -5.28 -0.64
CA HIS A 6 -2.36 -4.63 -1.56
C HIS A 6 -3.00 -5.64 -2.51
N CYS A 7 -4.02 -5.19 -3.24
CA CYS A 7 -4.62 -5.97 -4.30
C CYS A 7 -3.72 -6.04 -5.54
N ASP A 8 -3.92 -7.05 -6.37
CA ASP A 8 -3.29 -7.16 -7.68
C ASP A 8 -3.79 -6.10 -8.66
N ALA A 9 -3.28 -6.16 -9.90
CA ALA A 9 -3.65 -5.23 -10.96
C ALA A 9 -5.17 -5.26 -11.29
N VAL A 10 -5.86 -6.37 -11.02
CA VAL A 10 -7.29 -6.55 -11.27
C VAL A 10 -8.17 -6.38 -10.03
N GLY A 11 -7.59 -5.96 -8.90
CA GLY A 11 -8.33 -5.61 -7.69
C GLY A 11 -8.59 -6.77 -6.74
N ILE A 12 -7.92 -7.91 -6.92
CA ILE A 12 -8.07 -9.09 -6.06
C ILE A 12 -6.95 -9.09 -5.01
N TYR A 13 -7.30 -9.28 -3.74
CA TYR A 13 -6.31 -9.56 -2.71
C TYR A 13 -6.03 -11.06 -2.64
N SER A 14 -4.80 -11.43 -2.34
CA SER A 14 -4.47 -12.81 -2.02
C SER A 14 -5.22 -13.24 -0.75
N ASP A 15 -5.48 -14.54 -0.63
CA ASP A 15 -6.20 -15.18 0.48
C ASP A 15 -7.69 -14.79 0.60
N VAL A 16 -8.24 -14.09 -0.39
CA VAL A 16 -9.68 -13.78 -0.47
C VAL A 16 -10.21 -13.98 -1.89
N GLN A 17 -11.54 -14.07 -2.03
CA GLN A 17 -12.27 -13.98 -3.30
C GLN A 17 -11.66 -14.81 -4.45
N GLY A 18 -11.52 -16.13 -4.25
CA GLY A 18 -11.01 -17.04 -5.28
C GLY A 18 -9.49 -17.20 -5.33
N ALA A 19 -8.74 -16.45 -4.51
CA ALA A 19 -7.29 -16.59 -4.31
C ALA A 19 -6.95 -17.14 -2.91
N THR A 20 -7.84 -17.96 -2.32
CA THR A 20 -7.66 -18.53 -0.97
C THR A 20 -6.41 -19.41 -0.90
N GLY A 21 -5.58 -19.20 0.13
CA GLY A 21 -4.29 -19.89 0.27
C GLY A 21 -3.13 -19.25 -0.48
N GLU A 22 -3.37 -18.21 -1.27
CA GLU A 22 -2.33 -17.44 -1.94
C GLU A 22 -1.80 -16.29 -1.07
N ASN A 23 -0.53 -15.92 -1.26
CA ASN A 23 0.15 -14.89 -0.48
C ASN A 23 0.85 -13.82 -1.34
N PHE A 24 0.46 -13.67 -2.61
CA PHE A 24 1.03 -12.65 -3.49
C PHE A 24 0.80 -11.23 -2.93
N LEU A 25 1.71 -10.32 -3.26
CA LEU A 25 1.60 -8.89 -2.94
C LEU A 25 1.41 -8.60 -1.45
N ARG A 26 1.95 -9.51 -0.62
CA ARG A 26 2.10 -9.38 0.83
C ARG A 26 3.57 -9.60 1.16
N GLY A 27 4.13 -8.76 2.02
CA GLY A 27 5.53 -8.89 2.42
C GLY A 27 5.87 -8.04 3.63
N TYR A 28 6.97 -8.37 4.28
CA TYR A 28 7.50 -7.58 5.37
C TYR A 28 9.01 -7.37 5.20
N GLN A 29 9.49 -6.28 5.79
CA GLN A 29 10.91 -5.95 5.86
C GLN A 29 11.25 -5.46 7.27
N THR A 30 12.44 -5.82 7.73
CA THR A 30 13.05 -5.16 8.89
C THR A 30 13.75 -3.90 8.39
N THR A 31 13.55 -2.79 9.09
CA THR A 31 14.22 -1.54 8.75
C THR A 31 15.72 -1.66 8.99
N ASP A 32 16.51 -1.05 8.12
CA ASP A 32 17.95 -0.92 8.33
C ASP A 32 18.30 0.05 9.48
N ALA A 33 19.60 0.29 9.69
CA ALA A 33 20.10 1.21 10.71
C ALA A 33 19.65 2.67 10.54
N SER A 34 19.21 3.06 9.33
CA SER A 34 18.67 4.38 9.02
C SER A 34 17.14 4.42 9.15
N GLY A 35 16.49 3.31 9.53
CA GLY A 35 15.05 3.21 9.63
C GLY A 35 14.33 2.94 8.29
N VAL A 36 15.06 2.54 7.25
CA VAL A 36 14.51 2.36 5.89
C VAL A 36 14.11 0.91 5.65
N ALA A 37 12.91 0.71 5.10
CA ALA A 37 12.42 -0.56 4.59
C ALA A 37 12.05 -0.40 3.11
N SER A 38 12.64 -1.24 2.25
CA SER A 38 12.47 -1.15 0.79
C SER A 38 11.65 -2.31 0.24
N PHE A 39 10.69 -2.00 -0.63
CA PHE A 39 9.83 -2.97 -1.27
C PHE A 39 9.80 -2.73 -2.77
N THR A 40 9.86 -3.82 -3.54
CA THR A 40 9.59 -3.80 -4.98
C THR A 40 8.27 -4.54 -5.20
N THR A 41 7.31 -3.86 -5.81
CA THR A 41 5.99 -4.43 -6.11
C THR A 41 5.42 -3.80 -7.38
N ILE A 42 4.28 -4.32 -7.86
CA ILE A 42 3.52 -3.72 -8.96
C ILE A 42 2.74 -2.49 -8.47
N TYR A 43 2.28 -1.66 -9.41
CA TYR A 43 1.29 -0.65 -9.09
C TYR A 43 -0.04 -1.32 -8.69
N PRO A 44 -0.67 -0.99 -7.56
CA PRO A 44 -1.91 -1.66 -7.15
C PRO A 44 -3.07 -1.35 -8.11
N GLY A 45 -3.95 -2.34 -8.31
CA GLY A 45 -5.22 -2.13 -8.99
C GLY A 45 -6.22 -1.39 -8.10
N TRP A 46 -7.49 -1.39 -8.53
CA TRP A 46 -8.61 -0.85 -7.78
C TRP A 46 -9.72 -1.90 -7.59
N TYR A 47 -10.53 -1.72 -6.56
CA TYR A 47 -11.74 -2.51 -6.30
C TYR A 47 -12.86 -1.59 -5.81
N THR A 48 -14.10 -2.06 -5.90
CA THR A 48 -15.27 -1.21 -5.70
C THR A 48 -15.29 -0.50 -4.35
N GLY A 49 -15.53 0.81 -4.40
CA GLY A 49 -15.71 1.66 -3.22
C GLY A 49 -14.42 2.15 -2.56
N ARG A 50 -13.24 1.89 -3.16
CA ARG A 50 -11.95 2.31 -2.60
C ARG A 50 -11.04 2.93 -3.66
N ALA A 51 -10.37 4.01 -3.30
CA ALA A 51 -9.30 4.59 -4.10
C ALA A 51 -8.06 3.68 -4.10
N VAL A 52 -7.12 3.92 -5.00
CA VAL A 52 -5.93 3.07 -5.15
C VAL A 52 -5.02 3.23 -3.94
N HIS A 53 -4.65 2.12 -3.28
CA HIS A 53 -3.84 2.15 -2.06
C HIS A 53 -2.97 0.91 -1.84
N ILE A 54 -1.92 1.10 -1.04
CA ILE A 54 -1.15 0.03 -0.39
C ILE A 54 -1.37 0.15 1.12
N HIS A 55 -1.71 -0.94 1.79
CA HIS A 55 -1.73 -0.96 3.24
C HIS A 55 -0.32 -1.09 3.79
N VAL A 56 -0.08 -0.42 4.92
CA VAL A 56 1.18 -0.50 5.65
C VAL A 56 0.89 -0.74 7.11
N LYS A 57 1.61 -1.67 7.72
CA LYS A 57 1.63 -1.87 9.16
C LYS A 57 3.06 -1.75 9.67
N VAL A 58 3.26 -0.99 10.74
CA VAL A 58 4.55 -0.84 11.40
C VAL A 58 4.47 -1.49 12.77
N ARG A 59 5.45 -2.33 13.09
CA ARG A 59 5.58 -3.02 14.38
C ARG A 59 6.95 -2.76 14.99
N LEU A 60 6.94 -2.38 16.27
CA LEU A 60 8.15 -2.33 17.13
C LEU A 60 8.10 -3.47 18.13
N PHE A 61 9.27 -3.94 18.52
CA PHE A 61 9.43 -5.10 19.39
C PHE A 61 10.36 -4.76 20.56
N ASP A 62 10.11 -5.37 21.72
CA ASP A 62 11.07 -5.38 22.81
C ASP A 62 12.16 -6.45 22.60
N SER A 63 13.09 -6.56 23.55
CA SER A 63 14.18 -7.56 23.51
C SER A 63 13.69 -9.01 23.62
N ALA A 64 12.44 -9.24 24.05
CA ALA A 64 11.82 -10.55 24.13
C ALA A 64 10.93 -10.86 22.91
N ASN A 65 11.02 -10.03 21.85
CA ASN A 65 10.21 -10.11 20.62
C ASN A 65 8.69 -9.91 20.84
N ASN A 66 8.27 -9.27 21.94
CA ASN A 66 6.88 -8.87 22.09
C ASN A 66 6.62 -7.58 21.31
N VAL A 67 5.46 -7.48 20.65
CA VAL A 67 5.04 -6.25 19.97
C VAL A 67 4.74 -5.17 21.02
N THR A 68 5.51 -4.09 20.99
CA THR A 68 5.35 -2.94 21.89
C THR A 68 4.65 -1.76 21.22
N THR A 69 4.60 -1.76 19.89
CA THR A 69 3.90 -0.75 19.11
C THR A 69 3.37 -1.37 17.83
N GLU A 70 2.12 -1.09 17.48
CA GLU A 70 1.52 -1.46 16.21
C GLU A 70 0.68 -0.29 15.68
N ALA A 71 0.97 0.13 14.44
CA ALA A 71 0.19 1.13 13.73
C ALA A 71 -0.08 0.67 12.30
N THR A 72 -1.34 0.80 11.85
CA THR A 72 -1.76 0.49 10.49
C THR A 72 -2.22 1.75 9.79
N THR A 73 -1.77 1.92 8.56
CA THR A 73 -2.11 3.06 7.69
C THR A 73 -2.21 2.61 6.23
N GLN A 74 -2.44 3.55 5.33
CA GLN A 74 -2.51 3.34 3.89
C GLN A 74 -1.73 4.43 3.15
N ILE A 75 -1.01 4.00 2.13
CA ILE A 75 -0.42 4.86 1.11
C ILE A 75 -1.43 4.96 -0.03
N PHE A 76 -1.79 6.18 -0.40
CA PHE A 76 -2.61 6.49 -1.57
C PHE A 76 -1.76 7.12 -2.65
N PHE A 77 -2.27 7.11 -3.88
CA PHE A 77 -1.57 7.62 -5.05
C PHE A 77 -2.33 8.76 -5.68
N ASP A 78 -1.62 9.70 -6.31
CA ASP A 78 -2.26 10.77 -7.05
C ASP A 78 -3.19 10.21 -8.13
N ASP A 79 -4.39 10.81 -8.24
CA ASP A 79 -5.43 10.34 -9.15
C ASP A 79 -4.98 10.42 -10.62
N ALA A 80 -4.15 11.41 -10.97
CA ALA A 80 -3.61 11.57 -12.33
C ALA A 80 -2.56 10.51 -12.66
N VAL A 81 -1.73 10.11 -11.67
CA VAL A 81 -0.77 9.00 -11.84
C VAL A 81 -1.53 7.68 -12.02
N SER A 82 -2.54 7.43 -11.19
CA SER A 82 -3.39 6.24 -11.33
C SER A 82 -4.11 6.19 -12.68
N ASP A 83 -4.60 7.33 -13.14
CA ASP A 83 -5.21 7.50 -14.47
C ASP A 83 -4.22 7.19 -15.60
N ALA A 84 -2.95 7.56 -15.46
CA ALA A 84 -1.92 7.25 -16.46
C ALA A 84 -1.61 5.75 -16.50
N VAL A 85 -1.40 5.11 -15.34
CA VAL A 85 -1.12 3.66 -15.24
C VAL A 85 -2.28 2.84 -15.79
N PHE A 86 -3.52 3.21 -15.46
CA PHE A 86 -4.69 2.46 -15.91
C PHE A 86 -4.97 2.61 -17.41
N ARG A 87 -4.33 3.55 -18.10
CA ARG A 87 -4.41 3.68 -19.56
C ARG A 87 -3.19 3.10 -20.29
N SER A 88 -2.10 2.79 -19.61
CA SER A 88 -0.82 2.53 -20.27
C SER A 88 -0.67 1.09 -20.80
N ALA A 89 -1.06 0.08 -20.02
CA ALA A 89 -0.79 -1.32 -20.38
C ALA A 89 -1.76 -2.31 -19.74
N ALA A 90 -1.92 -3.47 -20.39
CA ALA A 90 -2.60 -4.62 -19.80
C ALA A 90 -1.84 -5.13 -18.56
N PRO A 91 -2.54 -5.69 -17.55
CA PRO A 91 -3.99 -5.86 -17.51
C PRO A 91 -4.75 -4.60 -17.09
N TYR A 92 -4.08 -3.54 -16.62
CA TYR A 92 -4.77 -2.34 -16.14
C TYR A 92 -5.67 -1.70 -17.20
N SER A 93 -5.17 -1.55 -18.43
CA SER A 93 -5.90 -0.95 -19.56
C SER A 93 -7.07 -1.78 -20.07
N SER A 94 -7.20 -3.04 -19.64
CA SER A 94 -8.35 -3.90 -19.97
C SER A 94 -9.51 -3.75 -18.99
N ARG A 95 -9.33 -2.97 -17.91
CA ARG A 95 -10.36 -2.77 -16.88
C ARG A 95 -11.21 -1.53 -17.19
N PRO A 96 -12.47 -1.50 -16.72
CA PRO A 96 -13.24 -0.26 -16.74
C PRO A 96 -12.58 0.81 -15.86
N ALA A 97 -13.02 2.06 -16.04
CA ALA A 97 -12.61 3.15 -15.16
C ALA A 97 -12.97 2.84 -13.69
N ARG A 98 -12.08 3.23 -12.77
CA ARG A 98 -12.34 3.08 -11.32
C ARG A 98 -13.58 3.86 -10.89
N ASP A 99 -14.33 3.31 -9.96
CA ASP A 99 -15.54 3.94 -9.42
C ASP A 99 -15.26 4.97 -8.31
N THR A 100 -14.09 4.90 -7.67
CA THR A 100 -13.74 5.69 -6.49
C THR A 100 -12.41 6.41 -6.69
N ARG A 101 -12.43 7.74 -6.52
CA ARG A 101 -11.25 8.62 -6.50
C ARG A 101 -10.85 8.96 -5.05
N ASN A 102 -9.66 9.52 -4.84
CA ASN A 102 -9.15 9.83 -3.50
C ASN A 102 -10.15 10.67 -2.68
N GLY A 103 -10.67 11.77 -3.26
CA GLY A 103 -11.61 12.65 -2.56
C GLY A 103 -12.96 12.02 -2.22
N ALA A 104 -13.30 10.86 -2.80
CA ALA A 104 -14.53 10.11 -2.52
C ALA A 104 -14.28 8.88 -1.62
N ASP A 105 -13.03 8.53 -1.31
CA ASP A 105 -12.71 7.41 -0.44
C ASP A 105 -12.83 7.84 1.04
N GLY A 106 -13.71 7.18 1.78
CA GLY A 106 -13.98 7.48 3.19
C GLY A 106 -12.78 7.25 4.14
N THR A 107 -11.75 6.54 3.69
CA THR A 107 -10.46 6.36 4.40
C THR A 107 -9.47 7.46 4.08
N TYR A 108 -9.45 7.94 2.83
CA TYR A 108 -8.57 9.05 2.41
C TYR A 108 -8.88 10.35 3.18
N GLY A 109 -10.16 10.63 3.43
CA GLY A 109 -10.60 11.86 4.10
C GLY A 109 -10.52 11.87 5.63
N ASN A 110 -10.34 10.72 6.30
CA ASN A 110 -10.58 10.58 7.74
C ASN A 110 -9.42 9.94 8.55
N ARG A 111 -8.24 9.68 7.96
CA ARG A 111 -7.13 8.98 8.64
C ARG A 111 -5.76 9.58 8.29
N THR A 112 -4.71 9.16 9.02
CA THR A 112 -3.31 9.40 8.64
C THR A 112 -3.09 8.80 7.26
N VAL A 113 -3.00 9.63 6.24
CA VAL A 113 -2.92 9.22 4.84
C VAL A 113 -1.61 9.74 4.27
N LEU A 114 -0.90 8.88 3.54
CA LEU A 114 0.29 9.29 2.80
C LEU A 114 -0.03 9.34 1.32
N LEU A 115 0.09 10.52 0.71
CA LEU A 115 0.02 10.64 -0.75
C LEU A 115 1.40 10.36 -1.34
N ALA A 116 1.47 9.44 -2.30
CA ALA A 116 2.70 9.03 -2.95
C ALA A 116 3.27 10.13 -3.85
N SER A 117 4.48 10.59 -3.48
CA SER A 117 5.34 11.35 -4.38
C SER A 117 6.19 10.37 -5.19
N LEU A 118 5.69 9.97 -6.36
CA LEU A 118 6.37 9.03 -7.23
C LEU A 118 7.29 9.73 -8.22
N GLN A 119 8.51 9.20 -8.36
CA GLN A 119 9.40 9.48 -9.47
C GLN A 119 9.17 8.42 -10.55
N VAL A 120 9.11 8.85 -11.80
CA VAL A 120 8.90 7.97 -12.96
C VAL A 120 10.24 7.75 -13.64
N ASP A 121 10.60 6.49 -13.82
CA ASP A 121 11.66 6.05 -14.71
C ASP A 121 11.02 5.24 -15.85
N ALA A 122 11.26 5.65 -17.09
CA ALA A 122 10.63 5.05 -18.27
C ALA A 122 10.98 3.56 -18.46
N VAL A 123 12.05 3.06 -17.82
CA VAL A 123 12.53 1.68 -17.93
C VAL A 123 12.35 0.93 -16.60
N ALA A 124 12.65 1.57 -15.47
CA ALA A 124 12.62 0.96 -14.14
C ALA A 124 11.25 1.05 -13.43
N GLY A 125 10.29 1.79 -13.99
CA GLY A 125 8.95 1.94 -13.43
C GLY A 125 8.82 3.13 -12.48
N TYR A 126 8.09 2.95 -11.36
CA TYR A 126 7.88 4.02 -10.39
C TYR A 126 8.70 3.77 -9.12
N SER A 127 9.29 4.82 -8.56
CA SER A 127 9.93 4.80 -7.25
C SER A 127 9.34 5.88 -6.35
N GLY A 128 9.34 5.66 -5.03
CA GLY A 128 8.82 6.62 -4.08
C GLY A 128 9.38 6.37 -2.68
N THR A 129 9.43 7.41 -1.86
CA THR A 129 9.83 7.32 -0.45
C THR A 129 8.77 7.96 0.41
N PHE A 130 8.44 7.29 1.52
CA PHE A 130 7.30 7.61 2.36
C PHE A 130 7.75 7.72 3.82
N PRO A 131 7.89 8.93 4.36
CA PRO A 131 8.21 9.09 5.77
C PRO A 131 7.00 8.66 6.62
N LEU A 132 7.23 7.71 7.51
CA LEU A 132 6.23 7.22 8.46
C LEU A 132 6.70 7.55 9.88
N ALA A 133 5.88 8.32 10.61
CA ALA A 133 6.06 8.56 12.03
C ALA A 133 5.03 7.76 12.82
N VAL A 134 5.49 7.02 13.82
CA VAL A 134 4.63 6.19 14.69
C VAL A 134 4.79 6.63 16.13
N ARG A 135 3.66 6.78 16.84
CA ARG A 135 3.67 7.03 18.27
C ARG A 135 4.03 5.74 19.01
N VAL A 136 5.18 5.73 19.67
CA VAL A 136 5.67 4.58 20.44
C VAL A 136 4.78 4.29 21.64
N GLY A 137 4.60 3.01 21.95
CA GLY A 137 3.88 2.51 23.12
C GLY A 137 2.38 2.28 22.91
N GLN A 138 1.89 2.36 21.66
CA GLN A 138 0.51 2.01 21.33
C GLN A 138 0.45 0.71 20.52
N VAL A 139 -0.25 -0.28 21.05
CA VAL A 139 -0.64 -1.48 20.31
C VAL A 139 -2.14 -1.38 20.08
N ASN A 140 -2.54 -1.01 18.87
CA ASN A 140 -3.94 -1.12 18.47
C ASN A 140 -4.16 -2.57 18.04
N ALA A 141 -5.00 -3.32 18.76
CA ALA A 141 -5.55 -4.56 18.23
C ALA A 141 -6.39 -4.18 17.01
N GLY A 142 -5.89 -4.54 15.81
CA GLY A 142 -6.59 -4.33 14.55
C GLY A 142 -7.92 -5.07 14.49
#